data_AF-A0A382ERY8-F1
#
_entry.id   AF-A0A382ERY8-F1
#
_cell.length_a   1.000
_cell.length_b   1.000
_cell.length_c   1.000
_cell.angle_alpha   90.00
_cell.angle_beta   90.00
_cell.angle_gamma   90.00
#
_symmetry.space_group_name_H-M   'P 1'
#
loop_
_entity.id
_entity.type
_entity.pdbx_description
1 polymer ?
#
loop_
_entity_poly.entity_id
_entity_poly.type
_entity_poly.pdbx_seq_one_letter_code
_entity_poly.pdbx_strand_id
1 'polypeptide(L)' 'MSASRHPIELLRFNTCGSVDDGKSTLIGRLLYDSKSIMEDQMEALERS' A
#
# COMPACT_ATOMS: atom_id res chain seq x y z
N MET A 1 0.02 -30.87 -9.83
CA MET A 1 0.36 -29.54 -10.38
C MET A 1 0.60 -28.62 -9.19
N SER A 2 1.86 -28.30 -8.89
CA SER A 2 2.23 -27.45 -7.74
C SER A 2 2.02 -25.99 -8.12
N ALA A 3 1.14 -25.29 -7.41
CA ALA A 3 0.96 -23.86 -7.60
C ALA A 3 2.22 -23.13 -7.13
N SER A 4 2.99 -22.58 -8.07
CA SER A 4 4.14 -21.72 -7.78
C SER A 4 3.65 -20.43 -7.13
N ARG A 5 3.67 -20.39 -5.80
CA ARG A 5 3.39 -19.18 -5.01
C ARG A 5 4.50 -18.18 -5.27
N HIS A 6 4.23 -17.19 -6.11
CA HIS A 6 5.17 -16.09 -6.33
C HIS A 6 5.22 -15.26 -5.04
N PRO A 7 6.41 -14.97 -4.49
CA PRO A 7 6.52 -14.10 -3.34
C PRO A 7 5.99 -12.71 -3.72
N ILE A 8 5.15 -12.13 -2.86
CA ILE A 8 4.74 -10.73 -3.01
C ILE A 8 6.00 -9.88 -2.88
N GLU A 9 6.35 -9.16 -3.94
CA GLU A 9 7.49 -8.25 -3.93
C GLU A 9 7.11 -6.96 -3.19
N LEU A 10 7.80 -6.71 -2.07
CA LEU A 10 7.63 -5.50 -1.26
C LEU A 10 8.27 -4.30 -1.96
N LEU A 11 7.43 -3.36 -2.42
CA LEU A 11 7.89 -2.08 -2.94
C LEU A 11 8.09 -1.08 -1.80
N ARG A 12 9.32 -0.56 -1.64
CA ARG A 12 9.64 0.56 -0.74
C ARG A 12 10.05 1.76 -1.57
N PHE A 13 9.33 2.87 -1.45
CA PHE A 13 9.65 4.11 -2.14
C PHE A 13 9.27 5.32 -1.29
N ASN A 14 9.83 6.48 -1.61
CA ASN A 14 9.51 7.76 -0.99
C ASN A 14 9.19 8.80 -2.07
N THR A 15 8.46 9.85 -1.69
CA THR A 15 8.19 11.00 -2.56
C THR A 15 9.01 12.21 -2.07
N CYS A 16 9.56 13.00 -3.00
CA CYS A 16 10.31 14.24 -2.70
C CYS A 16 9.95 15.34 -3.72
N GLY A 17 10.07 16.61 -3.35
CA GLY A 17 9.67 17.75 -4.20
C GLY A 17 8.96 18.87 -3.42
N SER A 18 8.50 19.91 -4.11
CA SER A 18 7.75 21.03 -3.54
C SER A 18 6.41 20.56 -2.96
N VAL A 19 5.88 21.29 -1.97
CA VAL A 19 4.57 20.96 -1.36
C VAL A 19 3.46 20.96 -2.43
N ASP A 20 3.53 21.88 -3.38
CA ASP A 20 2.56 22.04 -4.46
C ASP A 20 2.55 20.88 -5.47
N ASP A 21 3.60 20.05 -5.49
CA ASP A 21 3.70 18.90 -6.39
C ASP A 21 2.75 17.75 -6.00
N GLY A 22 1.94 17.92 -4.95
CA GLY A 22 0.87 16.99 -4.62
C GLY A 22 1.35 15.62 -4.12
N LYS A 23 2.57 15.54 -3.56
CA LYS A 23 3.19 14.30 -3.04
C LYS A 23 2.25 13.49 -2.14
N SER A 24 1.56 14.16 -1.22
CA SER A 24 0.60 13.53 -0.29
C SER A 24 -0.67 13.07 -1.01
N THR A 25 -1.12 13.80 -2.04
CA THR A 25 -2.24 13.42 -2.89
C THR A 25 -1.93 12.14 -3.68
N LEU A 26 -0.72 12.04 -4.23
CA LEU A 26 -0.26 10.84 -4.95
C LEU A 26 -0.22 9.62 -4.03
N ILE A 27 0.37 9.76 -2.84
CA ILE A 27 0.38 8.68 -1.83
C ILE A 27 -1.06 8.28 -1.47
N GLY A 28 -1.94 9.26 -1.19
CA GLY A 28 -3.33 8.99 -0.87
C GLY A 28 -4.08 8.26 -1.98
N ARG A 29 -3.82 8.60 -3.24
CA ARG A 29 -4.41 7.93 -4.40
C ARG A 29 -3.94 6.49 -4.54
N LEU A 30 -2.64 6.24 -4.37
CA LEU A 30 -2.08 4.89 -4.39
C LEU A 30 -2.66 4.00 -3.28
N LEU A 31 -2.82 4.56 -2.08
CA LEU A 31 -3.45 3.85 -0.96
C LEU A 31 -4.93 3.56 -1.21
N TYR A 32 -5.66 4.50 -1.82
CA TYR A 32 -7.06 4.32 -2.20
C TYR A 32 -7.21 3.24 -3.29
N ASP A 33 -6.43 3.34 -4.38
CA ASP A 33 -6.52 2.45 -5.53
C ASP A 33 -6.04 1.03 -5.20
N SER A 34 -5.07 0.87 -4.29
CA SER A 34 -4.56 -0.44 -3.84
C SER A 34 -5.50 -1.21 -2.91
N LYS A 35 -6.55 -0.55 -2.36
CA LYS A 35 -7.40 -1.11 -1.28
C LYS A 35 -6.63 -1.61 -0.04
N SER A 36 -5.32 -1.34 0.05
CA SER A 36 -4.42 -1.86 1.09
C SER A 36 -4.78 -1.35 2.50
N ILE A 37 -5.48 -0.21 2.58
CA ILE A 37 -5.96 0.33 3.86
C ILE A 37 -6.98 -0.62 4.53
N MET A 38 -7.68 -1.47 3.77
CA MET A 38 -8.78 -2.27 4.32
C MET A 38 -8.33 -3.61 4.92
N GLU A 39 -7.23 -4.20 4.42
CA GLU A 39 -6.69 -5.46 4.95
C GLU A 39 -5.95 -5.25 6.27
N ASP A 40 -5.07 -4.23 6.34
CA ASP A 40 -4.28 -3.97 7.54
C ASP A 40 -5.15 -3.62 8.77
N GLN A 41 -6.27 -2.92 8.56
CA GLN A 41 -7.21 -2.59 9.63
C GLN A 41 -8.08 -3.78 10.06
N MET A 42 -8.45 -4.68 9.13
CA MET A 42 -9.16 -5.90 9.48
C MET A 42 -8.25 -6.88 10.23
N GLU A 43 -7.00 -7.06 9.83
CA GLU A 43 -6.05 -7.89 10.58
C GLU A 43 -5.77 -7.33 11.98
N ALA A 44 -5.72 -6.00 12.13
CA ALA A 44 -5.55 -5.37 13.45
C ALA A 44 -6.76 -5.59 14.37
N LEU A 45 -7.98 -5.67 13.81
CA LEU A 45 -9.22 -5.97 14.55
C LEU A 45 -9.38 -7.47 14.85
N GLU A 46 -8.92 -8.36 13.98
CA GLU A 46 -8.98 -9.82 14.23
C GLU A 46 -7.93 -10.30 15.25
N ARG A 47 -6.88 -9.51 15.48
CA ARG A 47 -5.83 -9.80 16.47
C ARG A 47 -6.12 -9.22 17.87
N SER A 48 -7.23 -8.51 18.07
CA SER A 48 -7.63 -7.91 19.36
C SER A 48 -8.63 -8.77 20.13
#